data_AF-A0A7E6FAG3-F1
#
_entry.id   AF-A0A7E6FAG3-F1
#
_cell.length_a   1.000
_cell.length_b   1.000
_cell.length_c   1.000
_cell.angle_alpha   90.00
_cell.angle_beta   90.00
_cell.angle_gamma   90.00
#
_symmetry.space_group_name_H-M   'P 1'
#
loop_
_entity.id
_entity.type
_entity.pdbx_description
1 polymer ?
#
loop_
_entity_poly.entity_id
_entity_poly.type
_entity_poly.pdbx_seq_one_letter_code
_entity_poly.pdbx_strand_id
1 'polypeptide(L)'
;MYLAIPMSGDNPWVLSKEHVVVAFRLRGVEVAEEVITLPDKIITEPEEIDIQLKMNGKEEVTVKCLIILKHKDPSKDVIPTNLPTTLKRQKEHRQIRND
;
A
#
# COMPACT_ATOMS: atom_id res chain seq x y z
N MET A 1 -10.83 3.70 3.99
CA MET A 1 -9.85 2.59 4.16
C MET A 1 -8.85 2.72 3.03
N TYR A 2 -7.55 2.67 3.32
CA TYR A 2 -6.48 2.81 2.32
C TYR A 2 -5.75 1.49 2.11
N LEU A 3 -5.33 1.21 0.88
CA LEU A 3 -4.31 0.20 0.60
C LEU A 3 -2.94 0.79 0.92
N ALA A 4 -2.25 0.25 1.92
CA ALA A 4 -0.88 0.66 2.20
C ALA A 4 0.08 -0.04 1.22
N ILE A 5 0.86 0.75 0.47
CA ILE A 5 1.89 0.25 -0.45
C ILE A 5 3.26 0.47 0.21
N PRO A 6 3.88 -0.58 0.78
CA PRO A 6 5.19 -0.46 1.39
C PRO A 6 6.28 -0.37 0.34
N MET A 7 7.05 0.71 0.39
CA MET A 7 8.22 0.94 -0.48
C MET A 7 9.49 1.05 0.35
N SER A 8 10.63 0.80 -0.27
CA SER A 8 11.93 0.91 0.42
C SER A 8 12.21 2.37 0.77
N GLY A 9 12.48 2.66 2.05
CA GLY A 9 13.02 3.96 2.48
C GLY A 9 14.53 4.07 2.24
N ASP A 10 15.21 2.93 2.08
CA ASP A 10 16.67 2.87 1.96
C ASP A 10 17.17 2.75 0.51
N ASN A 11 16.28 2.57 -0.46
CA ASN A 11 16.63 2.34 -1.86
C ASN A 11 15.67 3.12 -2.75
N PRO A 12 16.13 3.72 -3.86
CA PRO A 12 15.27 4.41 -4.80
C PRO A 12 14.32 3.45 -5.50
N TRP A 13 13.14 3.94 -5.86
CA TRP A 13 12.10 3.18 -6.54
C TRP A 13 11.26 4.09 -7.42
N VAL A 14 10.58 3.48 -8.39
CA VAL A 14 9.49 4.08 -9.15
C VAL A 14 8.28 3.19 -8.96
N LEU A 15 7.13 3.77 -8.61
CA LEU A 15 5.91 2.99 -8.42
C LEU A 15 5.59 2.25 -9.72
N SER A 16 5.33 0.94 -9.58
CA SER A 16 4.91 0.07 -10.67
C SER A 16 3.70 -0.75 -10.23
N LYS A 17 3.03 -1.39 -11.19
CA LYS A 17 1.85 -2.22 -10.91
C LYS A 17 2.21 -3.43 -10.06
N GLU A 18 3.41 -4.00 -10.21
CA GLU A 18 3.91 -5.09 -9.36
C GLU A 18 3.90 -4.72 -7.87
N HIS A 19 4.30 -3.48 -7.52
CA HIS A 19 4.24 -3.00 -6.14
C HIS A 19 2.81 -2.99 -5.60
N VAL A 20 1.84 -2.61 -6.44
CA VAL A 20 0.41 -2.63 -6.10
C VAL A 20 -0.10 -4.06 -5.93
N VAL A 21 0.27 -4.98 -6.82
CA VAL A 21 -0.07 -6.42 -6.71
C VAL A 21 0.45 -6.99 -5.39
N VAL A 22 1.71 -6.70 -5.04
CA VAL A 22 2.29 -7.14 -3.76
C VAL A 22 1.52 -6.53 -2.58
N ALA A 23 1.15 -5.25 -2.64
CA ALA A 23 0.35 -4.61 -1.59
C ALA A 23 -1.01 -5.27 -1.38
N PHE A 24 -1.71 -5.66 -2.46
CA PHE A 24 -2.96 -6.43 -2.37
C PHE A 24 -2.75 -7.83 -1.77
N ARG A 25 -1.68 -8.54 -2.19
CA ARG A 25 -1.34 -9.86 -1.65
C ARG A 25 -1.06 -9.81 -0.15
N LEU A 26 -0.41 -8.76 0.34
CA LEU A 26 -0.21 -8.53 1.78
C LEU A 26 -1.52 -8.35 2.57
N ARG A 27 -2.63 -8.04 1.88
CA ARG A 27 -3.99 -7.97 2.43
C ARG A 27 -4.81 -9.24 2.18
N GLY A 28 -4.21 -10.28 1.58
CA GLY A 28 -4.90 -11.52 1.23
C GLY A 28 -5.80 -11.42 0.00
N VAL A 29 -5.60 -10.40 -0.84
CA VAL A 29 -6.36 -10.19 -2.07
C VAL A 29 -5.46 -10.46 -3.27
N GLU A 30 -5.91 -11.29 -4.19
CA GLU A 30 -5.21 -11.55 -5.45
C GLU A 30 -5.80 -10.66 -6.56
N VAL A 31 -4.93 -9.92 -7.23
CA VAL A 31 -5.29 -9.01 -8.32
C VAL A 31 -4.27 -9.20 -9.43
N ALA A 32 -4.75 -9.30 -10.67
CA ALA A 32 -3.90 -9.41 -11.84
C ALA A 32 -3.32 -8.03 -12.23
N GLU A 33 -2.14 -7.98 -12.82
CA GLU A 33 -1.46 -6.72 -13.10
C GLU A 33 -2.19 -5.89 -14.18
N GLU A 34 -2.76 -6.59 -15.17
CA GLU A 34 -3.47 -6.04 -16.31
C GLU A 34 -4.75 -5.28 -15.93
N VAL A 35 -5.34 -5.57 -14.76
CA VAL A 35 -6.54 -4.88 -14.29
C VAL A 35 -6.25 -3.62 -13.47
N ILE A 36 -4.97 -3.33 -13.21
CA ILE A 36 -4.53 -2.17 -12.44
C ILE A 36 -4.16 -1.04 -13.39
N THR A 37 -4.70 0.15 -13.14
CA THR A 37 -4.30 1.39 -13.80
C THR A 37 -3.72 2.34 -12.76
N LEU A 38 -2.48 2.76 -12.98
CA LEU A 38 -1.78 3.74 -12.18
C LEU A 38 -2.08 5.16 -12.69
N PRO A 39 -1.88 6.20 -11.85
CA PRO A 39 -1.86 7.58 -12.31
C PRO A 39 -0.78 7.80 -13.39
N ASP A 40 -1.02 8.75 -14.30
CA ASP A 40 -0.06 9.11 -15.36
C ASP A 40 1.22 9.78 -14.81
N LYS A 41 1.18 10.24 -13.56
CA LYS A 41 2.32 10.84 -12.86
C LYS A 41 3.33 9.77 -12.46
N ILE A 42 4.61 10.04 -12.70
CA ILE A 42 5.72 9.24 -12.13
C ILE A 42 5.78 9.48 -10.62
N ILE A 43 5.71 8.41 -9.84
CA ILE A 43 5.71 8.48 -8.38
C ILE A 43 6.97 7.82 -7.84
N THR A 44 7.76 8.59 -7.11
CA THR A 44 9.04 8.17 -6.51
C THR A 44 9.15 8.52 -5.02
N GLU A 45 8.11 9.15 -4.46
CA GLU A 45 8.07 9.62 -3.08
C GLU A 45 6.76 9.19 -2.40
N PRO A 46 6.73 9.08 -1.06
CA PRO A 46 5.52 8.72 -0.33
C PRO A 46 4.41 9.76 -0.50
N GLU A 47 3.27 9.34 -1.07
CA GLU A 47 2.09 10.18 -1.21
C GLU A 47 0.79 9.35 -1.18
N GLU A 48 -0.34 10.03 -1.06
CA GLU A 48 -1.66 9.44 -1.29
C GLU A 48 -1.95 9.44 -2.79
N ILE A 49 -2.37 8.29 -3.31
CA ILE A 49 -2.72 8.12 -4.72
C ILE A 49 -4.01 7.35 -4.86
N ASP A 50 -4.73 7.61 -5.94
CA ASP A 50 -5.86 6.81 -6.35
C ASP A 50 -5.46 5.94 -7.54
N ILE A 51 -5.70 4.63 -7.42
CA ILE A 51 -5.54 3.69 -8.53
C ILE A 51 -6.92 3.24 -9.02
N GLN A 52 -7.03 2.85 -10.28
CA GLN A 52 -8.24 2.23 -10.80
C GLN A 52 -8.04 0.73 -10.95
N LEU A 53 -9.04 -0.04 -10.52
CA LEU A 53 -9.13 -1.47 -10.75
C LEU A 53 -10.29 -1.79 -11.68
N LYS A 54 -10.05 -2.63 -12.68
CA LYS A 54 -11.10 -3.14 -13.57
C LYS A 54 -11.55 -4.53 -13.17
N MET A 55 -12.68 -4.62 -12.49
CA MET A 55 -13.27 -5.88 -12.04
C MET A 55 -14.14 -6.50 -13.15
N ASN A 56 -13.90 -7.78 -13.43
CA ASN A 56 -14.67 -8.57 -14.41
C ASN A 56 -14.79 -7.92 -15.80
N GLY A 57 -13.80 -7.08 -16.17
CA GLY A 57 -13.80 -6.34 -17.43
C GLY A 57 -14.90 -5.28 -17.59
N LYS A 58 -15.69 -4.99 -16.54
CA LYS A 58 -16.89 -4.15 -16.63
C LYS A 58 -16.95 -3.04 -15.58
N GLU A 59 -16.56 -3.35 -14.36
CA GLU A 59 -16.68 -2.41 -13.24
C GLU A 59 -15.33 -1.77 -12.95
N GLU A 60 -15.32 -0.44 -12.84
CA GLU A 60 -14.14 0.31 -12.41
C GLU A 60 -14.29 0.72 -10.95
N VAL A 61 -13.27 0.41 -10.16
CA VAL A 61 -13.24 0.69 -8.74
C VAL A 61 -12.01 1.52 -8.42
N THR A 62 -12.23 2.73 -7.90
CA THR A 62 -11.17 3.58 -7.38
C THR A 62 -10.72 3.05 -6.01
N VAL A 63 -9.44 2.73 -5.88
CA VAL A 63 -8.83 2.34 -4.61
C VAL A 63 -7.89 3.43 -4.13
N LYS A 64 -8.20 4.01 -2.97
CA LYS A 64 -7.31 4.95 -2.29
C LYS A 64 -6.11 4.21 -1.72
N CYS A 65 -4.92 4.62 -2.11
CA CYS A 65 -3.67 4.03 -1.67
C CYS A 65 -2.83 5.07 -0.91
N LEU A 66 -2.04 4.58 0.04
CA LEU A 66 -1.03 5.37 0.72
C LEU A 66 0.32 4.66 0.57
N ILE A 67 1.27 5.34 -0.04
CA ILE A 67 2.64 4.85 -0.08
C ILE A 67 3.29 5.12 1.27
N ILE A 68 3.89 4.08 1.85
CA ILE A 68 4.60 4.16 3.13
C ILE A 68 6.03 3.68 2.96
N LEU A 69 6.98 4.32 3.66
CA LEU A 69 8.36 3.87 3.66
C LEU A 69 8.58 2.78 4.71
N LYS A 70 9.37 1.79 4.32
CA LYS A 70 9.89 0.74 5.17
C LYS A 70 11.41 0.79 5.13
N HIS A 71 12.02 0.96 6.29
CA HIS A 71 13.47 0.95 6.44
C HIS A 71 13.92 -0.37 7.06
N LYS A 72 15.17 -0.75 6.81
CA LYS A 72 15.84 -1.86 7.52
C LYS A 72 15.87 -1.63 9.03
N ASP A 73 16.00 -0.36 9.43
CA ASP A 73 15.87 0.08 10.81
C ASP A 73 14.43 0.57 11.07
N PRO A 74 13.60 -0.20 11.81
CA PRO A 74 12.19 0.14 12.02
C PRO A 74 11.98 1.45 12.78
N SER A 75 13.00 1.98 13.47
CA SER A 75 12.91 3.27 14.16
C SER A 75 12.76 4.45 13.20
N LYS A 76 13.13 4.27 11.93
CA LYS A 76 13.06 5.26 10.86
C LYS A 76 11.77 5.20 10.06
N ASP A 77 10.90 4.23 10.34
CA ASP A 77 9.61 4.12 9.66
C ASP A 77 8.75 5.37 9.96
N VAL A 78 8.68 6.28 8.99
CA VAL A 78 7.79 7.43 9.05
C VAL A 78 6.39 6.97 8.66
N ILE A 79 5.46 7.01 9.61
CA ILE A 79 4.03 6.90 9.33
C ILE A 79 3.55 8.34 9.05
N PRO A 80 3.02 8.64 7.86
CA PRO A 80 2.45 9.95 7.58
C PRO A 80 1.43 10.33 8.66
N THR A 81 1.66 11.44 9.37
CA THR A 81 0.88 11.84 10.56
C THR A 81 -0.60 12.13 10.26
N ASN A 82 -0.95 12.35 8.99
CA ASN A 82 -2.31 12.59 8.50
C ASN A 82 -3.11 11.32 8.19
N LEU A 83 -2.56 10.14 8.51
CA LEU A 83 -3.21 8.87 8.21
C LEU A 83 -4.46 8.65 9.08
N PRO A 84 -5.64 8.39 8.49
CA PRO A 84 -6.81 8.01 9.27
C PRO A 84 -6.50 6.77 10.11
N THR A 85 -6.91 6.83 11.37
CA THR A 85 -6.58 5.95 12.51
C THR A 85 -6.82 4.45 12.31
N THR A 86 -7.37 4.02 11.18
CA THR A 86 -7.74 2.64 10.86
C THR A 86 -6.56 1.70 10.68
N LEU A 87 -5.33 2.21 10.48
CA LEU A 87 -4.12 1.38 10.32
C LEU A 87 -3.36 1.09 11.62
N LYS A 88 -3.72 1.70 12.75
CA LYS A 88 -3.05 1.46 14.04
C LYS A 88 -3.38 0.10 14.67
N ARG A 89 -4.47 -0.56 14.26
CA ARG A 89 -5.06 -1.69 15.00
C ARG A 89 -4.47 -3.08 14.72
N GLN A 90 -3.55 -3.23 13.77
CA GLN A 90 -3.02 -4.56 13.40
C GLN A 90 -1.82 -5.03 14.24
N LYS A 91 -1.17 -4.15 15.01
CA LYS A 91 -0.05 -4.54 15.89
C LYS A 91 -0.50 -5.08 17.26
N GLU A 92 -1.67 -4.70 17.76
CA GLU A 92 -2.12 -5.13 19.09
C GLU A 92 -2.63 -6.58 19.12
N HIS A 93 -3.24 -7.07 18.04
CA HIS A 93 -3.80 -8.44 18.02
C HIS A 93 -2.76 -9.57 17.96
N ARG A 94 -1.47 -9.28 17.74
CA ARG A 94 -0.40 -10.30 17.75
C ARG A 94 0.24 -10.51 19.12
N GLN A 95 -0.12 -9.72 20.13
CA GLN A 95 0.50 -9.79 21.46
C GLN A 95 -0.50 -10.15 22.55
N ILE A 96 -1.30 -11.21 22.33
CA ILE A 96 -1.98 -11.91 23.42
C ILE A 96 -1.95 -13.42 23.15
N ARG A 97 -0.96 -14.07 23.75
CA ARG A 97 -0.98 -15.41 24.38
C ARG A 97 0.46 -15.92 24.45
N ASN A 98 1.15 -15.53 25.51
CA ASN A 98 2.01 -16.42 26.27
C ASN A 98 1.67 -16.18 27.74
N ASP A 99 1.51 -17.30 28.45
CA ASP A 99 1.06 -17.51 29.83
C ASP A 99 -0.46 -17.52 30.07
#